data_AF-A0A6C0FE61-F1
#
_entry.id   AF-A0A6C0FE61-F1
#
_cell.length_a   1.000
_cell.length_b   1.000
_cell.length_c   1.000
_cell.angle_alpha   90.00
_cell.angle_beta   90.00
_cell.angle_gamma   90.00
#
_symmetry.space_group_name_H-M   'P 1'
#
loop_
_entity.id
_entity.type
_entity.pdbx_description
1 polymer ?
#
loop_
_entity_poly.entity_id
_entity_poly.type
_entity_poly.pdbx_seq_one_letter_code
_entity_poly.pdbx_strand_id
1 'polypeptide(L)'
;MKPLTFKNYVTSKWKRLTILIVLYTILLTVFFENDDFTGLIDLSEKVDDISKKEDGEEVSHRELVMSLFDKIVDRFNFVVITISSVGYGDVVPKSRRLRLVNAFFIILLIYIVYND
;
A
#
# COMPACT_ATOMS: atom_id res chain seq x y z
N MET A 1 -26.59 21.81 -19.68
CA MET A 1 -25.88 20.72 -18.99
C MET A 1 -24.44 20.71 -19.52
N LYS A 2 -23.47 21.28 -18.78
CA LYS A 2 -22.08 21.34 -19.26
C LYS A 2 -21.48 19.93 -19.19
N PRO A 3 -20.85 19.40 -20.24
CA PRO A 3 -20.26 18.07 -20.19
C PRO A 3 -19.12 18.07 -19.17
N LEU A 4 -19.14 17.12 -18.24
CA LEU A 4 -18.05 16.83 -17.32
C LEU A 4 -16.85 16.35 -18.15
N THR A 5 -16.03 17.29 -18.61
CA THR A 5 -14.76 17.02 -19.26
C THR A 5 -13.77 16.51 -18.22
N PHE A 6 -13.44 15.22 -18.29
CA PHE A 6 -12.43 14.52 -17.47
C PHE A 6 -11.11 15.30 -17.33
N LYS A 7 -10.81 16.13 -18.34
CA LYS A 7 -9.65 17.04 -18.42
C LYS A 7 -9.53 18.03 -17.25
N ASN A 8 -10.63 18.41 -16.59
CA ASN A 8 -10.62 19.32 -15.44
C ASN A 8 -10.63 18.61 -14.07
N TYR A 9 -10.59 17.27 -14.05
CA TYR A 9 -10.48 16.52 -12.80
C TYR A 9 -9.02 16.39 -12.34
N VAL A 10 -8.06 16.30 -13.26
CA VAL A 10 -6.62 16.02 -12.99
C VAL A 10 -5.77 17.30 -12.91
N THR A 11 -6.37 18.46 -12.67
CA THR A 11 -5.67 19.77 -12.68
C THR A 11 -5.24 20.25 -11.30
N SER A 12 -5.82 19.75 -10.22
CA SER A 12 -5.45 20.15 -8.85
C SER A 12 -4.37 19.24 -8.29
N LYS A 13 -3.31 19.81 -7.72
CA LYS A 13 -2.22 19.10 -7.03
C LYS A 13 -2.70 18.04 -6.04
N TRP A 14 -3.72 18.37 -5.24
CA TRP A 14 -4.32 17.46 -4.27
C TRP A 14 -4.99 16.26 -4.93
N LYS A 15 -5.55 16.44 -6.12
CA LYS A 15 -6.14 15.34 -6.89
C LYS A 15 -5.08 14.47 -7.56
N ARG A 16 -3.97 15.06 -8.03
CA ARG A 16 -2.82 14.29 -8.53
C ARG A 16 -2.19 13.45 -7.41
N LEU A 17 -2.10 14.01 -6.20
CA LEU A 17 -1.60 13.31 -5.02
C LEU A 17 -2.53 12.18 -4.59
N THR A 18 -3.85 12.39 -4.55
CA THR A 18 -4.79 11.29 -4.21
C THR A 18 -4.79 10.18 -5.25
N ILE A 19 -4.69 10.52 -6.54
CA ILE A 19 -4.54 9.52 -7.61
C ILE A 19 -3.24 8.74 -7.43
N LEU A 20 -2.13 9.41 -7.08
CA LEU A 20 -0.85 8.76 -6.82
C LEU A 20 -0.93 7.77 -5.64
N ILE A 21 -1.59 8.16 -4.54
CA ILE A 21 -1.79 7.29 -3.37
C ILE A 21 -2.54 6.03 -3.75
N VAL A 22 -3.68 6.18 -4.41
CA VAL A 22 -4.54 5.04 -4.78
C VAL A 22 -3.83 4.15 -5.80
N LEU A 23 -3.22 4.74 -6.83
CA LEU A 23 -2.49 4.01 -7.86
C LEU A 23 -1.32 3.22 -7.26
N TYR A 24 -0.54 3.85 -6.38
CA TYR A 24 0.60 3.19 -5.76
C TYR A 24 0.15 2.10 -4.79
N THR A 25 -0.91 2.32 -4.02
CA THR A 25 -1.48 1.28 -3.14
C THR A 25 -1.95 0.07 -3.96
N ILE A 26 -2.67 0.29 -5.07
CA ILE A 26 -3.10 -0.80 -5.96
C ILE A 26 -1.89 -1.53 -6.55
N LEU A 27 -0.86 -0.79 -6.99
CA LEU A 27 0.37 -1.36 -7.52
C LEU A 27 1.05 -2.25 -6.47
N LEU A 28 1.17 -1.79 -5.23
CA LEU A 28 1.78 -2.58 -4.15
C LEU A 28 0.96 -3.83 -3.79
N THR A 29 -0.37 -3.74 -3.79
CA THR A 29 -1.24 -4.88 -3.45
C THR A 29 -1.23 -5.96 -4.52
N VAL A 30 -1.18 -5.57 -5.81
CA VAL A 30 -1.27 -6.49 -6.95
C VAL A 30 0.08 -7.08 -7.35
N PHE A 31 1.16 -6.28 -7.35
CA PHE A 31 2.46 -6.71 -7.86
C PHE A 31 3.41 -7.26 -6.79
N PHE A 32 3.16 -7.00 -5.51
CA PHE A 32 4.05 -7.40 -4.43
C PHE A 32 3.32 -8.24 -3.38
N GLU A 33 4.00 -9.28 -2.94
CA GLU A 33 3.52 -10.19 -1.90
C GLU A 33 3.92 -9.68 -0.52
N ASN A 34 3.45 -10.35 0.54
CA ASN A 34 3.84 -9.98 1.91
C ASN A 34 5.32 -10.23 2.19
N ASP A 35 5.91 -11.27 1.60
CA ASP A 35 7.36 -11.54 1.71
C ASP A 35 8.25 -10.45 1.09
N ASP A 36 7.72 -9.66 0.15
CA ASP A 36 8.47 -8.50 -0.38
C ASP A 36 8.62 -7.38 0.66
N PHE A 37 7.82 -7.41 1.72
CA PHE A 37 7.83 -6.48 2.84
C PHE A 37 8.35 -7.16 4.13
N THR A 38 8.73 -6.35 5.10
CA THR A 38 9.15 -6.80 6.43
C THR A 38 8.74 -5.77 7.47
N GLY A 39 9.09 -6.01 8.73
CA GLY A 39 8.69 -5.22 9.88
C GLY A 39 7.68 -5.99 10.74
N LEU A 40 6.71 -5.28 11.32
CA LEU A 40 5.71 -5.88 12.20
C LEU A 40 4.75 -6.82 11.44
N ILE A 41 4.60 -6.63 10.13
CA ILE A 41 3.78 -7.50 9.28
C ILE A 41 4.30 -8.95 9.22
N ASP A 42 5.62 -9.16 9.18
CA ASP A 42 6.25 -10.50 9.21
C ASP A 42 6.03 -11.20 10.56
N LEU A 43 5.86 -10.41 11.63
CA LEU A 43 5.56 -10.93 12.95
C LEU A 43 4.09 -11.33 13.07
N SER A 44 3.17 -10.52 12.52
CA SER A 44 1.73 -10.81 12.50
C SER A 44 1.44 -12.09 11.71
N GLU A 45 2.07 -12.28 10.55
CA GLU A 45 1.91 -13.47 9.71
C GLU A 45 2.37 -14.75 10.44
N LYS A 46 3.51 -14.69 11.15
CA LYS A 46 3.99 -15.82 11.95
C LYS A 46 3.08 -16.17 13.12
N VAL A 47 2.47 -15.16 13.77
CA VAL A 47 1.53 -15.39 14.88
C VAL A 47 0.23 -16.00 14.35
N ASP A 48 -0.28 -15.53 13.20
CA ASP A 48 -1.44 -16.10 12.54
C ASP A 48 -1.20 -17.57 12.13
N ASP A 49 -0.03 -17.88 11.57
CA ASP A 49 0.37 -19.25 11.21
C ASP A 49 0.45 -20.19 12.43
N ILE A 50 0.78 -19.66 13.61
CA ILE A 50 0.79 -20.44 14.86
C ILE A 50 -0.64 -20.66 15.34
N SER A 51 -1.49 -19.62 15.34
CA SER A 51 -2.89 -19.73 15.77
C SER A 51 -3.70 -20.67 14.89
N LYS A 52 -3.49 -20.66 13.57
CA LYS A 52 -4.16 -21.57 12.62
C LYS A 52 -3.77 -23.04 12.80
N LYS A 53 -2.63 -23.34 13.43
CA LYS A 53 -2.23 -24.72 13.74
C LYS A 53 -2.94 -25.27 14.98
N GLU A 54 -3.48 -24.41 15.82
CA GLU A 54 -4.15 -24.80 17.07
C GLU A 54 -5.67 -24.93 16.91
N ASP A 55 -6.30 -24.17 16.02
CA ASP A 55 -7.76 -24.16 15.81
C ASP A 55 -8.17 -24.88 14.51
N GLY A 56 -8.83 -26.04 14.64
CA GLY A 56 -9.32 -26.85 13.53
C GLY A 56 -10.28 -26.11 12.58
N GLU A 57 -10.02 -26.29 11.28
CA GLU A 57 -10.66 -25.69 10.10
C GLU A 57 -12.19 -25.59 10.13
N GLU A 58 -12.74 -24.37 10.09
CA GLU A 58 -13.98 -24.07 9.34
C GLU A 58 -14.27 -22.55 9.20
N VAL A 59 -13.44 -21.77 8.48
CA VAL A 59 -13.80 -20.37 8.08
C VAL A 59 -13.22 -19.94 6.71
N SER A 60 -13.43 -20.73 5.66
CA SER A 60 -12.79 -20.53 4.35
C SER A 60 -13.06 -19.18 3.65
N HIS A 61 -14.24 -18.55 3.81
CA HIS A 61 -14.57 -17.32 3.05
C HIS A 61 -14.36 -16.02 3.81
N ARG A 62 -14.61 -15.96 5.12
CA ARG A 62 -14.36 -14.73 5.88
C ARG A 62 -12.87 -14.48 6.07
N GLU A 63 -12.08 -15.52 6.22
CA GLU A 63 -10.64 -15.42 6.45
C GLU A 63 -9.88 -14.86 5.24
N LEU A 64 -10.28 -15.23 4.02
CA LEU A 64 -9.73 -14.65 2.79
C LEU A 64 -10.07 -13.16 2.66
N VAL A 65 -11.29 -12.76 3.01
CA VAL A 65 -11.69 -11.34 2.95
C VAL A 65 -10.93 -10.52 4.00
N MET A 66 -10.77 -11.04 5.22
CA MET A 66 -9.98 -10.38 6.27
C MET A 66 -8.52 -10.23 5.84
N SER A 67 -7.87 -11.30 5.38
CA SER A 67 -6.46 -11.24 4.96
C SER A 67 -6.22 -10.28 3.78
N LEU A 68 -7.16 -10.19 2.82
CA LEU A 68 -7.09 -9.19 1.76
C LEU A 68 -7.26 -7.76 2.29
N PHE A 69 -8.17 -7.57 3.25
CA PHE A 69 -8.38 -6.28 3.89
C PHE A 69 -7.13 -5.83 4.65
N ASP A 70 -6.56 -6.71 5.48
CA ASP A 70 -5.32 -6.46 6.23
C ASP A 70 -4.18 -6.09 5.29
N LYS A 71 -4.01 -6.88 4.21
CA LYS A 71 -3.02 -6.57 3.16
C LYS A 71 -3.23 -5.18 2.57
N ILE A 72 -4.45 -4.81 2.19
CA ILE A 72 -4.75 -3.49 1.61
C ILE A 72 -4.47 -2.37 2.61
N VAL A 73 -4.87 -2.54 3.88
CA VAL A 73 -4.67 -1.57 4.95
C VAL A 73 -3.19 -1.34 5.21
N ASP A 74 -2.39 -2.40 5.29
CA ASP A 74 -0.95 -2.30 5.50
C ASP A 74 -0.25 -1.58 4.35
N ARG A 75 -0.62 -1.90 3.10
CA ARG A 75 -0.09 -1.20 1.92
C ARG A 75 -0.49 0.26 1.94
N PHE A 76 -1.75 0.57 2.21
CA PHE A 76 -2.22 1.95 2.27
C PHE A 76 -1.52 2.74 3.37
N ASN A 77 -1.36 2.15 4.56
CA ASN A 77 -0.67 2.74 5.68
C ASN A 77 0.79 3.08 5.33
N PHE A 78 1.51 2.12 4.74
CA PHE A 78 2.85 2.34 4.23
C PHE A 78 2.94 3.54 3.27
N VAL A 79 2.00 3.66 2.33
CA VAL A 79 1.96 4.79 1.38
C VAL A 79 1.72 6.12 2.10
N VAL A 80 0.77 6.17 3.03
CA VAL A 80 0.45 7.39 3.80
C VAL A 80 1.64 7.83 4.65
N ILE A 81 2.27 6.91 5.38
CA ILE A 81 3.45 7.19 6.22
C ILE A 81 4.63 7.65 5.37
N THR A 82 4.80 7.09 4.17
CA THR A 82 5.88 7.48 3.25
C THR A 82 5.66 8.90 2.72
N ILE A 83 4.42 9.24 2.35
CA ILE A 83 4.07 10.57 1.84
C ILE A 83 4.15 11.63 2.94
N SER A 84 3.77 11.29 4.16
CA SER A 84 3.88 12.19 5.31
C SER A 84 5.32 12.35 5.80
N SER A 85 6.28 11.61 5.21
CA SER A 85 7.70 11.59 5.59
C SER A 85 7.97 11.16 7.04
N VAL A 86 7.00 10.49 7.69
CA VAL A 86 7.13 10.03 9.07
C VAL A 86 8.02 8.80 9.17
N GLY A 87 7.77 7.78 8.34
CA GLY A 87 8.62 6.59 8.23
C GLY A 87 8.80 5.79 9.52
N TYR A 88 7.72 5.30 10.15
CA TYR A 88 7.81 4.53 11.41
C TYR A 88 8.66 3.25 11.32
N GLY A 89 8.78 2.65 10.14
CA GLY A 89 9.56 1.41 9.93
C GLY A 89 8.85 0.14 10.39
N ASP A 90 7.55 0.23 10.66
CA ASP A 90 6.61 -0.87 10.89
C ASP A 90 6.41 -1.73 9.64
N VAL A 91 6.42 -1.11 8.46
CA VAL A 91 6.40 -1.77 7.16
C VAL A 91 7.57 -1.27 6.31
N VAL A 92 8.45 -2.17 5.89
CA VAL A 92 9.70 -1.83 5.18
C VAL A 92 9.88 -2.70 3.95
N PRO A 93 10.34 -2.13 2.81
CA PRO A 93 10.61 -2.94 1.61
C PRO A 93 11.83 -3.85 1.79
N LYS A 94 11.60 -5.17 1.82
CA LYS A 94 12.63 -6.21 1.92
C LYS A 94 13.23 -6.51 0.55
N SER A 95 12.39 -6.67 -0.47
CA SER A 95 12.79 -7.07 -1.83
C SER A 95 13.51 -5.96 -2.59
N ARG A 96 14.55 -6.32 -3.35
CA ARG A 96 15.34 -5.36 -4.15
C ARG A 96 14.48 -4.64 -5.20
N ARG A 97 13.50 -5.34 -5.78
CA ARG A 97 12.56 -4.77 -6.77
C ARG A 97 11.69 -3.71 -6.12
N LEU A 98 11.13 -4.03 -4.95
CA LEU A 98 10.28 -3.13 -4.20
C LEU A 98 11.03 -1.87 -3.73
N ARG A 99 12.28 -2.02 -3.26
CA ARG A 99 13.12 -0.86 -2.89
C ARG A 99 13.34 0.10 -4.07
N LEU A 100 13.56 -0.45 -5.26
CA LEU A 100 13.76 0.34 -6.48
C LEU A 100 12.47 1.07 -6.88
N VAL A 101 11.33 0.37 -6.89
CA VAL A 101 10.02 0.98 -7.14
C VAL A 101 9.71 2.08 -6.11
N ASN A 102 10.02 1.84 -4.84
CA ASN A 102 9.83 2.82 -3.78
C ASN A 102 10.70 4.07 -3.96
N ALA A 103 11.95 3.91 -4.42
CA ALA A 103 12.81 5.05 -4.72
C ALA A 103 12.23 5.92 -5.85
N PHE A 104 11.75 5.30 -6.94
CA PHE A 104 11.08 6.04 -8.02
C PHE A 104 9.81 6.73 -7.55
N PHE A 105 9.02 6.07 -6.70
CA PHE A 105 7.82 6.65 -6.10
C PHE A 105 8.13 7.91 -5.29
N ILE A 106 9.17 7.89 -4.44
CA ILE A 106 9.58 9.06 -3.65
C ILE A 106 10.00 10.23 -4.55
N ILE A 107 10.76 9.96 -5.62
CA ILE A 107 11.15 10.99 -6.58
C ILE A 107 9.91 11.60 -7.27
N LEU A 108 8.98 10.76 -7.70
CA LEU A 108 7.73 11.18 -8.33
C LEU A 108 6.85 12.00 -7.36
N LEU A 109 6.79 11.58 -6.09
CA LEU A 109 6.09 12.31 -5.03
C LEU A 109 6.66 13.73 -4.89
N ILE A 110 7.99 13.86 -4.78
CA ILE A 110 8.66 15.16 -4.65
C ILE A 110 8.34 16.03 -5.88
N TYR A 111 8.41 15.46 -7.09
CA TYR A 111 8.06 16.17 -8.31
C TYR A 111 6.62 16.70 -8.29
N ILE A 112 5.64 15.89 -7.89
CA ILE A 112 4.23 16.29 -7.84
C ILE A 112 3.97 17.34 -6.76
N VAL A 113 4.66 17.25 -5.62
CA VAL A 113 4.52 18.23 -4.53
C VAL A 113 5.12 19.58 -4.90
N TYR A 114 6.24 19.59 -5.63
CA TYR A 114 6.93 20.82 -6.00
C TYR A 114 6.39 21.46 -7.30
N ASN A 115 5.88 20.66 -8.22
CA ASN A 115 5.32 21.11 -9.50
C ASN A 115 3.82 21.43 -9.34
N ASP A 116 3.54 22.66 -8.89
CA ASP A 116 2.20 23.24 -8.74
C ASP A 116 1.47 23.43 -10.09
#